data_AF-A0A965CU25-F1
#
_entry.id   AF-A0A965CU25-F1
#
_cell.length_a   1.000
_cell.length_b   1.000
_cell.length_c   1.000
_cell.angle_alpha   90.00
_cell.angle_beta   90.00
_cell.angle_gamma   90.00
#
_symmetry.space_group_name_H-M   'P 1'
#
loop_
_entity.id
_entity.type
_entity.pdbx_description
1 polymer ?
#
loop_
_entity_poly.entity_id
_entity_poly.type
_entity_poly.pdbx_seq_one_letter_code
_entity_poly.pdbx_strand_id
1 'polypeptide(L)'
;MSITKGPKDFTMLQADLNAHDYYVARAVTLASARFGPVKSVRVHRNPAPFALVEMVNREHAYELAFQLGGSMFGNSVLVHLEPLRKAA
;
A
#
# COMPACT_ATOMS: atom_id res chain seq x y z
N MET A 1 -10.25 -19.70 -24.62
CA MET A 1 -9.31 -18.73 -24.00
C MET A 1 -9.96 -18.22 -22.73
N SER A 2 -9.66 -18.84 -21.59
CA SER A 2 -10.20 -18.43 -20.29
C SER A 2 -9.29 -17.36 -19.70
N ILE A 3 -9.79 -16.13 -19.64
CA ILE A 3 -9.16 -15.06 -18.87
C ILE A 3 -9.33 -15.46 -17.40
N THR A 4 -8.25 -15.89 -16.76
CA THR A 4 -8.22 -16.15 -15.33
C THR A 4 -8.54 -14.84 -14.62
N LYS A 5 -9.77 -14.74 -14.09
CA LYS A 5 -10.11 -13.74 -13.09
C LYS A 5 -9.17 -13.98 -11.91
N GLY A 6 -8.14 -13.15 -11.79
CA GLY A 6 -7.38 -13.04 -10.55
C GLY A 6 -8.33 -12.74 -9.38
N PRO A 7 -7.95 -13.06 -8.14
CA PRO A 7 -8.78 -12.84 -6.97
C PRO A 7 -9.22 -11.37 -6.95
N LYS A 8 -10.53 -11.15 -6.90
CA LYS A 8 -11.19 -9.87 -7.21
C LYS A 8 -11.38 -8.97 -5.98
N ASP A 9 -10.57 -9.17 -4.94
CA ASP A 9 -10.65 -8.46 -3.67
C ASP A 9 -9.24 -8.11 -3.19
N PHE A 10 -8.58 -7.15 -3.86
CA PHE A 10 -7.40 -6.52 -3.25
C PHE A 10 -7.87 -5.76 -2.02
N THR A 11 -7.25 -6.03 -0.87
CA THR A 11 -7.50 -5.21 0.32
C THR A 11 -6.77 -3.89 0.11
N MET A 12 -7.46 -2.90 -0.45
CA MET A 12 -6.90 -1.56 -0.57
C MET A 12 -6.59 -1.00 0.81
N LEU A 13 -5.45 -0.31 0.91
CA LEU A 13 -4.95 0.15 2.19
C LEU A 13 -5.74 1.39 2.62
N GLN A 14 -6.61 1.22 3.61
CA GLN A 14 -7.40 2.31 4.14
C GLN A 14 -6.55 3.19 5.07
N ALA A 15 -6.67 4.50 4.89
CA ALA A 15 -6.00 5.49 5.72
C ALA A 15 -6.90 6.71 5.95
N ASP A 16 -6.72 7.38 7.09
CA ASP A 16 -7.32 8.69 7.30
C ASP A 16 -6.58 9.72 6.45
N LEU A 17 -7.10 9.98 5.25
CA LEU A 17 -6.51 10.96 4.33
C LEU A 17 -6.65 12.40 4.83
N ASN A 18 -7.41 12.67 5.90
CA ASN A 18 -7.47 14.00 6.52
C ASN A 18 -6.43 14.17 7.62
N ALA A 19 -5.86 13.07 8.15
CA ALA A 19 -4.81 13.13 9.15
C ALA A 19 -3.52 13.72 8.58
N HIS A 20 -2.58 14.13 9.43
CA HIS A 20 -1.25 14.56 9.00
C HIS A 20 -0.49 13.40 8.31
N ASP A 21 0.34 13.69 7.31
CA ASP A 21 1.08 12.66 6.53
C ASP A 21 1.91 11.72 7.40
N TYR A 22 2.44 12.23 8.51
CA TYR A 22 3.13 11.42 9.51
C TYR A 22 2.27 10.25 10.02
N TYR A 23 0.99 10.49 10.33
CA TYR A 23 0.09 9.46 10.85
C TYR A 23 -0.31 8.47 9.76
N VAL A 24 -0.53 8.96 8.53
CA VAL A 24 -0.79 8.11 7.36
C VAL A 24 0.41 7.21 7.08
N ALA A 25 1.62 7.78 7.04
CA ALA A 25 2.86 7.04 6.83
C ALA A 25 3.07 5.99 7.93
N ARG A 26 2.78 6.32 9.20
CA ARG A 26 2.87 5.36 10.31
C ARG A 26 1.88 4.20 10.14
N ALA A 27 0.63 4.47 9.77
CA ALA A 27 -0.37 3.44 9.51
C ALA A 27 0.04 2.53 8.34
N VAL A 28 0.54 3.12 7.26
CA VAL A 28 1.06 2.39 6.10
C VAL A 28 2.26 1.50 6.48
N THR A 29 3.21 2.04 7.26
CA THR A 29 4.36 1.27 7.75
C THR A 29 3.90 0.07 8.58
N LEU A 30 2.96 0.25 9.51
CA LEU A 30 2.43 -0.84 10.34
C LEU A 30 1.72 -1.90 9.50
N ALA A 31 0.91 -1.49 8.53
CA ALA A 31 0.23 -2.43 7.64
C ALA A 31 1.22 -3.21 6.78
N SER A 32 2.25 -2.54 6.26
CA SER A 32 3.29 -3.10 5.39
C SER A 32 4.27 -4.01 6.13
N ALA A 33 4.53 -3.74 7.41
CA ALA A 33 5.48 -4.49 8.23
C ALA A 33 5.11 -5.97 8.38
N ARG A 34 3.85 -6.36 8.13
CA ARG A 34 3.41 -7.77 8.13
C ARG A 34 4.08 -8.60 7.03
N PHE A 35 4.55 -7.96 5.97
CA PHE A 35 5.21 -8.62 4.83
C PHE A 35 6.73 -8.62 4.96
N GLY A 36 7.28 -7.83 5.91
CA GLY A 36 8.72 -7.76 6.17
C GLY A 36 9.19 -6.35 6.57
N PRO A 37 10.50 -6.14 6.78
CA PRO A 37 11.03 -4.86 7.21
C PRO A 37 10.81 -3.76 6.17
N VAL A 38 10.22 -2.65 6.62
CA VAL A 38 9.98 -1.43 5.84
C VAL A 38 11.18 -0.50 6.01
N LYS A 39 11.78 -0.07 4.89
CA LYS A 39 12.89 0.89 4.87
C LYS A 39 12.40 2.33 4.88
N SER A 40 11.38 2.65 4.08
CA SER A 40 10.80 4.00 4.04
C SER A 40 9.35 3.98 3.55
N VAL A 41 8.58 5.00 3.95
CA VAL A 41 7.24 5.27 3.43
C VAL A 41 7.13 6.76 3.07
N ARG A 42 6.64 7.05 1.87
CA ARG A 42 6.31 8.40 1.42
C ARG A 42 4.85 8.48 1.00
N VAL A 43 4.12 9.46 1.53
CA VAL A 43 2.70 9.68 1.23
C VAL A 43 2.60 10.77 0.17
N HIS A 44 1.80 10.52 -0.85
CA HIS A 44 1.50 11.48 -1.91
C HIS A 44 -0.03 11.60 -2.01
N ARG A 45 -0.56 12.83 -2.03
CA ARG A 45 -2.01 13.09 -2.05
C ARG A 45 -2.53 13.55 -3.41
N ASN A 46 -1.66 14.14 -4.23
CA ASN A 46 -1.99 14.79 -5.49
C ASN A 46 -1.10 14.20 -6.58
N PRO A 47 -1.63 13.77 -7.75
CA PRO A 47 -3.03 13.85 -8.22
C PRO A 47 -3.99 12.83 -7.61
N ALA A 48 -3.47 11.77 -6.98
CA ALA A 48 -4.27 10.77 -6.28
C ALA A 48 -3.55 10.35 -4.98
N PRO A 49 -4.28 9.89 -3.96
CA PRO A 49 -3.70 9.41 -2.72
C PRO A 49 -3.02 8.05 -2.92
N PHE A 50 -1.71 8.01 -2.75
CA PHE A 50 -0.90 6.79 -2.76
C PHE A 50 0.23 6.86 -1.74
N ALA A 51 0.72 5.70 -1.33
CA ALA A 51 1.94 5.57 -0.56
C ALA A 51 2.99 4.82 -1.39
N LEU A 52 4.20 5.36 -1.38
CA LEU A 52 5.38 4.68 -1.87
C LEU A 52 6.08 4.00 -0.69
N VAL A 53 6.04 2.67 -0.67
CA VAL A 53 6.63 1.84 0.38
C VAL A 53 7.89 1.19 -0.16
N GLU A 54 9.04 1.48 0.44
CA GLU A 54 10.29 0.79 0.15
C GLU A 54 10.51 -0.31 1.20
N MET A 55 10.57 -1.56 0.76
CA MET A 55 10.93 -2.70 1.61
C MET A 55 12.44 -2.90 1.60
N VAL A 56 12.97 -3.54 2.65
CA VAL A 56 14.40 -3.90 2.69
C VAL A 56 14.72 -4.95 1.62
N ASN A 57 13.85 -5.94 1.44
CA ASN A 57 14.02 -7.05 0.50
C ASN A 57 13.01 -6.99 -0.64
N ARG A 58 13.44 -7.40 -1.83
CA ARG A 58 12.62 -7.47 -3.03
C ARG A 58 11.43 -8.42 -2.89
N GLU A 59 11.63 -9.56 -2.23
CA GLU A 59 10.59 -10.58 -2.02
C GLU A 59 9.42 -10.03 -1.19
N HIS A 60 9.70 -9.28 -0.13
CA HIS A 60 8.68 -8.61 0.68
C HIS A 60 7.92 -7.53 -0.11
N ALA A 61 8.60 -6.81 -1.01
CA ALA A 61 7.95 -5.86 -1.91
C ALA A 61 7.02 -6.56 -2.89
N TYR A 62 7.40 -7.73 -3.42
CA TYR A 62 6.54 -8.53 -4.28
C TYR A 62 5.29 -9.02 -3.54
N GLU A 63 5.46 -9.58 -2.35
CA GLU A 63 4.36 -10.03 -1.47
C GLU A 63 3.38 -8.87 -1.18
N LEU A 64 3.91 -7.71 -0.79
CA LEU A 64 3.11 -6.53 -0.47
C LEU A 64 2.32 -6.03 -1.69
N ALA A 65 2.97 -5.96 -2.87
CA ALA A 65 2.31 -5.55 -4.11
C ALA A 65 1.19 -6.52 -4.50
N PHE A 66 1.43 -7.82 -4.38
CA PHE A 66 0.45 -8.85 -4.67
C PHE A 66 -0.78 -8.77 -3.75
N GLN A 67 -0.57 -8.57 -2.46
CA GLN A 67 -1.64 -8.58 -1.46
C GLN A 67 -2.45 -7.28 -1.42
N LEU A 68 -1.80 -6.12 -1.62
CA LEU A 68 -2.43 -4.80 -1.55
C LEU A 68 -2.81 -4.24 -2.93
N GLY A 69 -2.63 -5.00 -4.01
CA GLY A 69 -2.91 -4.54 -5.38
C GLY A 69 -2.00 -3.38 -5.83
N GLY A 70 -0.76 -3.36 -5.35
CA GLY A 70 0.22 -2.31 -5.61
C GLY A 70 1.05 -2.55 -6.88
N SER A 71 1.68 -1.48 -7.39
CA SER A 71 2.65 -1.56 -8.49
C SER A 71 4.07 -1.59 -7.95
N MET A 72 4.84 -2.61 -8.29
CA MET A 72 6.21 -2.83 -7.79
C MET A 72 7.29 -2.32 -8.77
N PHE A 73 8.37 -1.75 -8.23
CA PHE A 73 9.59 -1.39 -8.94
C PHE A 73 10.82 -1.51 -8.03
N GLY A 74 11.71 -2.46 -8.33
CA GLY A 74 12.83 -2.79 -7.44
C GLY A 74 12.31 -3.30 -6.09
N ASN A 75 12.75 -2.68 -4.99
CA ASN A 75 12.25 -2.97 -3.64
C ASN A 75 11.12 -2.03 -3.20
N SER A 76 10.60 -1.22 -4.11
CA SER A 76 9.55 -0.24 -3.83
C SER A 76 8.20 -0.69 -4.39
N VAL A 77 7.13 -0.31 -3.71
CA VAL A 77 5.75 -0.57 -4.09
C VAL A 77 4.93 0.70 -3.96
N LEU A 78 4.21 1.04 -5.01
CA LEU A 78 3.17 2.07 -4.98
C LEU A 78 1.84 1.41 -4.62
N VAL A 79 1.29 1.81 -3.48
CA VAL A 79 0.01 1.33 -2.94
C VAL A 79 -1.00 2.47 -2.97
N HIS A 80 -2.17 2.24 -3.55
CA HIS A 80 -3.27 3.20 -3.51
C HIS A 80 -3.83 3.30 -2.09
N LEU A 81 -4.08 4.53 -1.63
CA LEU A 81 -4.69 4.77 -0.34
C LEU A 81 -6.15 5.12 -0.50
N GLU A 82 -7.02 4.43 0.22
CA GLU A 82 -8.44 4.76 0.28
C GLU A 82 -8.78 5.52 1.56
N PRO A 83 -9.74 6.48 1.51
CA PRO A 83 -10.28 7.05 2.72
C PRO A 83 -10.87 5.96 3.62
N LEU A 84 -10.72 6.09 4.94
CA LEU A 84 -11.48 5.29 5.88
C LEU A 84 -12.98 5.42 5.53
N ARG A 85 -13.64 4.29 5.26
CA ARG A 85 -15.09 4.28 5.14
C ARG A 85 -15.65 4.70 6.50
N LYS A 86 -16.32 5.86 6.56
CA LYS A 86 -17.18 6.16 7.71
C LYS A 86 -18.17 5.00 7.82
N ALA A 87 -18.19 4.34 8.98
CA ALA A 87 -19.36 3.55 9.35
C ALA A 87 -20.54 4.52 9.31
N ALA A 88 -21.50 4.23 8.41
CA ALA A 88 -22.75 4.96 8.33
C ALA A 88 -23.62 4.68 9.56
#